data_AF-A0A1B6K7V9-F1
#
_entry.id   AF-A0A1B6K7V9-F1
#
_cell.length_a   1.000
_cell.length_b   1.000
_cell.length_c   1.000
_cell.angle_alpha   90.00
_cell.angle_beta   90.00
_cell.angle_gamma   90.00
#
_symmetry.space_group_name_H-M   'P 1'
#
loop_
_entity.id
_entity.type
_entity.pdbx_description
1 polymer ?
#
loop_
_entity_poly.entity_id
_entity_poly.type
_entity_poly.pdbx_seq_one_letter_code
_entity_poly.pdbx_strand_id
1 'polypeptide(L)'
;DTLLREYMTFEIFRHVVRKCRRVVIVVWVTCEGEGSLDKENIGEIKYIPRQGFPGYFYPYVNTEGYLSPLVAIHFKRPKTGVIINVECKAWAKNLHHDRKEKIGVVHFELLID
;
A
#
# COMPACT_ATOMS: atom_id res chain seq x y z
N ASP A 1 0.82 -14.83 -13.48
CA ASP A 1 1.97 -15.27 -12.69
C ASP A 1 1.74 -15.25 -11.20
N THR A 2 1.25 -16.40 -10.76
CA THR A 2 0.81 -16.77 -9.42
C THR A 2 1.99 -16.95 -8.44
N LEU A 3 3.20 -16.53 -8.82
CA LEU A 3 4.47 -16.76 -8.12
C LEU A 3 4.94 -15.58 -7.25
N LEU A 4 4.32 -14.40 -7.35
CA LEU A 4 4.56 -13.26 -6.43
C LEU A 4 3.63 -13.26 -5.21
N ARG A 5 2.63 -14.14 -5.19
CA ARG A 5 1.66 -14.28 -4.09
C ARG A 5 2.20 -15.10 -2.91
N GLU A 6 3.34 -15.76 -3.08
CA GLU A 6 3.94 -16.65 -2.05
C GLU A 6 5.28 -16.16 -1.48
N TYR A 7 5.94 -15.14 -2.06
CA TYR A 7 7.30 -14.74 -1.66
C TYR A 7 7.46 -13.34 -1.02
N MET A 8 6.42 -12.52 -0.92
CA MET A 8 6.51 -11.29 -0.12
C MET A 8 5.70 -11.38 1.17
N THR A 9 6.45 -11.72 2.23
CA THR A 9 6.25 -11.29 3.63
C THR A 9 5.24 -12.01 4.53
N PHE A 10 5.18 -13.35 4.51
CA PHE A 10 4.74 -14.11 5.70
C PHE A 10 5.90 -14.82 6.42
N GLU A 11 6.90 -15.35 5.70
CA GLU A 11 8.03 -16.06 6.33
C GLU A 11 9.10 -15.13 6.94
N ILE A 12 9.45 -14.02 6.27
CA ILE A 12 10.46 -13.07 6.78
C ILE A 12 9.98 -12.39 8.07
N PHE A 13 8.67 -12.18 8.20
CA PHE A 13 8.08 -11.59 9.41
C PHE A 13 8.28 -12.50 10.63
N ARG A 14 8.32 -13.83 10.48
CA ARG A 14 8.49 -14.78 11.59
C ARG A 14 9.91 -14.75 12.18
N HIS A 15 10.95 -14.54 11.37
CA HIS A 15 12.33 -14.63 11.83
C HIS A 15 12.78 -13.43 12.68
N VAL A 16 12.16 -12.24 12.51
CA VAL A 16 12.40 -11.07 13.38
C VAL A 16 11.53 -11.11 14.64
N VAL A 17 10.50 -11.96 14.67
CA VAL A 17 9.61 -12.21 15.83
C VAL A 17 10.24 -13.22 16.78
N ARG A 18 11.47 -12.97 17.25
CA ARG A 18 12.01 -13.66 18.45
C ARG A 18 12.21 -12.75 19.65
N LYS A 19 11.86 -11.45 19.56
CA LYS A 19 11.91 -10.57 20.74
C LYS A 19 11.00 -9.34 20.70
N CYS A 20 9.72 -9.48 20.36
CA CYS A 20 8.74 -8.39 20.54
C CYS A 20 7.38 -8.91 21.01
N ARG A 21 6.95 -8.53 22.22
CA ARG A 21 5.78 -9.06 22.95
C ARG A 21 4.44 -8.39 22.57
N ARG A 22 4.28 -7.84 21.37
CA ARG A 22 2.97 -7.36 20.85
C ARG A 22 2.92 -7.55 19.34
N VAL A 23 2.03 -8.41 18.86
CA VAL A 23 1.71 -8.51 17.42
C VAL A 23 0.91 -7.25 17.07
N VAL A 24 1.52 -6.32 16.33
CA VAL A 24 0.82 -5.14 15.81
C VAL A 24 0.10 -5.56 14.54
N ILE A 25 -1.22 -5.50 14.55
CA ILE A 25 -2.04 -5.68 13.34
C ILE A 25 -1.81 -4.43 12.47
N VAL A 26 -1.47 -4.64 11.20
CA VAL A 26 -1.24 -3.55 10.22
C VAL A 26 -2.02 -3.90 8.97
N VAL A 27 -2.74 -2.91 8.42
CA VAL A 27 -3.29 -2.97 7.08
C VAL A 27 -2.21 -2.42 6.13
N TRP A 28 -1.58 -3.29 5.36
CA TRP A 28 -0.45 -2.89 4.51
C TRP A 28 -0.92 -2.12 3.29
N VAL A 29 -0.10 -1.22 2.78
CA VAL A 29 -0.39 -0.49 1.52
C VAL A 29 0.78 -0.67 0.57
N THR A 30 0.51 -1.00 -0.68
CA THR A 30 1.52 -1.12 -1.73
C THR A 30 1.06 -0.37 -2.96
N CYS A 31 1.94 0.44 -3.55
CA CYS A 31 1.71 1.14 -4.81
C CYS A 31 2.71 0.67 -5.85
N GLU A 32 2.23 0.49 -7.07
CA GLU A 32 3.02 0.08 -8.24
C GLU A 32 2.46 0.75 -9.50
N GLY A 33 3.29 0.81 -10.55
CA GLY A 33 2.80 1.16 -11.89
C GLY A 33 1.85 0.07 -12.39
N GLU A 34 0.79 0.45 -13.09
CA GLU A 34 -0.22 -0.49 -13.58
C GLU A 34 0.34 -1.38 -14.71
N GLY A 35 0.93 -0.77 -15.74
CA GLY A 35 1.59 -1.46 -16.85
C GLY A 35 3.09 -1.67 -16.63
N SER A 36 3.73 -2.44 -17.53
CA SER A 36 5.19 -2.60 -17.54
C SER A 36 5.91 -1.26 -17.72
N LEU A 37 5.42 -0.43 -18.63
CA LEU A 37 5.97 0.90 -18.89
C LEU A 37 5.81 1.82 -17.68
N ASP A 38 4.67 1.75 -16.98
CA ASP A 38 4.45 2.54 -15.76
C ASP A 38 5.41 2.10 -14.64
N LYS A 39 5.65 0.79 -14.49
CA LYS A 39 6.59 0.25 -13.49
C LYS A 39 8.02 0.72 -13.70
N GLU A 40 8.43 0.91 -14.95
CA GLU A 40 9.75 1.44 -15.28
C GLU A 40 9.82 2.96 -15.05
N ASN A 41 8.71 3.68 -15.28
CA ASN A 41 8.66 5.14 -15.21
C ASN A 41 8.36 5.71 -13.80
N ILE A 42 7.73 4.94 -12.91
CA ILE A 42 7.27 5.41 -11.59
C ILE A 42 8.41 5.77 -10.62
N GLY A 43 9.58 5.15 -10.78
CA GLY A 43 10.74 5.37 -9.92
C GLY A 43 10.58 4.86 -8.48
N GLU A 44 11.45 5.31 -7.58
CA GLU A 44 11.43 4.89 -6.17
C GLU A 44 10.28 5.56 -5.39
N ILE A 45 9.52 4.74 -4.67
CA ILE A 45 8.39 5.18 -3.83
C ILE A 45 8.78 5.13 -2.35
N LYS A 46 8.55 6.22 -1.62
CA LYS A 46 8.68 6.29 -0.16
C LYS A 46 7.32 6.49 0.51
N TYR A 47 7.02 5.64 1.49
CA TYR A 47 5.82 5.78 2.32
C TYR A 47 6.13 6.60 3.57
N ILE A 48 5.24 7.54 3.92
CA ILE A 48 5.40 8.44 5.06
C ILE A 48 4.09 8.42 5.88
N PRO A 49 4.16 8.26 7.21
CA PRO A 49 5.35 8.01 8.02
C PRO A 49 5.85 6.56 7.95
N ARG A 50 4.98 5.62 7.54
CA ARG A 50 5.27 4.19 7.40
C ARG A 50 4.35 3.59 6.35
N GLN A 51 4.72 2.42 5.85
CA GLN A 51 3.90 1.69 4.89
C GLN A 51 2.71 1.03 5.59
N GLY A 52 1.50 1.55 5.32
CA GLY A 52 0.24 0.98 5.82
C GLY A 52 -0.38 1.69 7.03
N PHE A 53 -1.55 1.20 7.41
CA PHE A 53 -2.39 1.74 8.47
C PHE A 53 -2.29 0.89 9.74
N PRO A 54 -2.13 1.50 10.92
CA PRO A 54 -2.12 0.76 12.18
C PRO A 54 -3.48 0.17 12.50
N GLY A 55 -3.50 -1.07 12.97
CA GLY A 55 -4.72 -1.79 13.33
C GLY A 55 -5.51 -1.18 14.48
N TYR A 56 -4.89 -0.36 15.34
CA TYR A 56 -5.58 0.30 16.46
C TYR A 56 -6.59 1.38 16.02
N PHE A 57 -6.60 1.77 14.75
CA PHE A 57 -7.66 2.61 14.17
C PHE A 57 -8.93 1.83 13.82
N TYR A 58 -8.91 0.50 13.94
CA TYR A 58 -10.02 -0.38 13.58
C TYR A 58 -10.44 -1.26 14.77
N PRO A 59 -11.75 -1.61 14.88
CA PRO A 59 -12.85 -1.23 13.99
C PRO A 59 -13.32 0.22 14.21
N TYR A 60 -13.91 0.80 13.16
CA TYR A 60 -14.60 2.09 13.29
C TYR A 60 -15.90 1.92 14.09
N VAL A 61 -16.02 2.62 15.21
CA VAL A 61 -17.17 2.53 16.13
C VAL A 61 -17.94 3.85 16.26
N ASN A 62 -17.89 4.70 15.22
CA ASN A 62 -18.60 5.99 15.15
C ASN A 62 -18.32 6.93 16.33
N THR A 63 -17.08 6.95 16.82
CA THR A 63 -16.64 7.84 17.90
C THR A 63 -16.51 9.26 17.38
N GLU A 64 -17.03 10.21 18.15
CA GLU A 64 -16.84 11.63 17.88
C GLU A 64 -15.34 11.98 17.83
N GLY A 65 -14.94 12.76 16.82
CA GLY A 65 -13.54 13.14 16.61
C GLY A 65 -12.65 12.03 16.06
N TYR A 66 -13.20 10.91 15.56
CA TYR A 66 -12.42 9.90 14.87
C TYR A 66 -11.73 10.47 13.63
N LEU A 67 -10.41 10.25 13.53
CA LEU A 67 -9.59 10.61 12.38
C LEU A 67 -9.07 9.34 11.72
N SER A 68 -9.46 9.12 10.47
CA SER A 68 -8.93 8.02 9.66
C SER A 68 -7.42 8.15 9.50
N PRO A 69 -6.65 7.06 9.60
CA PRO A 69 -5.21 7.12 9.39
C PRO A 69 -4.90 7.45 7.92
N LEU A 70 -3.86 8.25 7.72
CA LEU A 70 -3.37 8.64 6.40
C LEU A 70 -1.95 8.12 6.19
N VAL A 71 -1.64 7.79 4.93
CA VAL A 71 -0.28 7.51 4.46
C VAL A 71 -0.02 8.38 3.25
N ALA A 72 1.09 9.11 3.28
CA ALA A 72 1.57 9.87 2.13
C ALA A 72 2.54 9.00 1.33
N ILE A 73 2.45 9.10 0.01
CA ILE A 73 3.30 8.41 -0.93
C ILE A 73 4.14 9.46 -1.65
N HIS A 74 5.45 9.35 -1.52
CA HIS A 74 6.39 10.27 -2.15
C HIS A 74 7.14 9.54 -3.28
N PHE A 75 6.85 9.94 -4.51
CA PHE A 75 7.58 9.53 -5.71
C PHE A 75 8.87 10.34 -5.81
N LYS A 76 10.03 9.73 -5.54
CA LYS A 76 11.29 10.48 -5.42
C LYS A 76 11.78 11.03 -6.74
N ARG A 77 11.74 10.22 -7.80
CA ARG A 77 12.24 10.53 -9.15
C ARG A 77 11.43 9.77 -10.22
N PRO A 78 10.13 10.06 -10.36
CA PRO A 78 9.34 9.56 -11.49
C PRO A 78 9.84 10.19 -12.80
N LYS A 79 9.58 9.52 -13.92
CA LYS A 79 9.89 10.04 -15.26
C LYS A 79 8.98 11.23 -15.58
N THR A 80 9.57 12.32 -16.07
CA THR A 80 8.83 13.52 -16.52
C THR A 80 8.43 13.41 -17.99
N GLY A 81 7.42 14.18 -18.40
CA GLY A 81 6.92 14.23 -19.78
C GLY A 81 6.18 12.98 -20.24
N VAL A 82 5.80 12.09 -19.33
CA VAL A 82 5.02 10.87 -19.60
C VAL A 82 3.90 10.70 -18.58
N ILE A 83 2.76 10.16 -19.00
CA ILE A 83 1.67 9.78 -18.09
C ILE A 83 2.03 8.42 -17.48
N ILE A 84 1.97 8.34 -16.15
CA ILE A 84 2.24 7.13 -15.37
C ILE A 84 0.94 6.71 -14.67
N ASN A 85 0.43 5.53 -14.99
CA ASN A 85 -0.74 4.96 -14.32
C ASN A 85 -0.28 4.25 -13.05
N VAL A 86 -0.79 4.69 -11.90
CA VAL A 86 -0.41 4.17 -10.59
C VAL A 86 -1.60 3.49 -9.93
N GLU A 87 -1.37 2.27 -9.45
CA GLU A 87 -2.34 1.53 -8.64
C GLU A 87 -1.79 1.28 -7.25
N CYS A 88 -2.54 1.70 -6.22
CA CYS A 88 -2.25 1.38 -4.83
C CYS A 88 -3.30 0.40 -4.27
N LYS A 89 -2.83 -0.62 -3.56
CA LYS A 89 -3.64 -1.68 -2.93
C LYS A 89 -3.43 -1.68 -1.42
N ALA A 90 -4.51 -1.81 -0.67
CA ALA A 90 -4.46 -2.09 0.76
C ALA A 90 -4.58 -3.61 1.02
N TRP A 91 -3.89 -4.17 2.00
CA TRP A 91 -3.89 -5.61 2.29
C TRP A 91 -4.26 -5.88 3.75
N ALA A 92 -5.30 -6.67 3.93
CA ALA A 92 -5.74 -7.20 5.22
C ALA A 92 -6.39 -8.57 4.99
N LYS A 93 -6.47 -9.41 6.03
CA LYS A 93 -7.03 -10.77 5.92
C LYS A 93 -8.48 -10.81 5.41
N ASN A 94 -9.24 -9.76 5.65
CA ASN A 94 -10.67 -9.63 5.33
C ASN A 94 -10.95 -8.68 4.15
N LEU A 95 -9.92 -8.17 3.47
CA LEU A 95 -10.07 -7.22 2.38
C LEU A 95 -9.99 -7.92 1.02
N HIS A 96 -11.08 -7.87 0.27
CA HIS A 96 -11.17 -8.41 -1.09
C HIS A 96 -11.06 -7.25 -2.08
N HIS A 97 -10.13 -7.34 -3.02
CA HIS A 97 -9.93 -6.30 -4.01
C HIS A 97 -10.96 -6.41 -5.14
N ASP A 98 -11.60 -5.28 -5.45
CA ASP A 98 -12.44 -5.14 -6.62
C ASP A 98 -12.07 -3.82 -7.32
N ARG A 99 -11.55 -3.92 -8.55
CA ARG A 99 -11.16 -2.74 -9.35
C ARG A 99 -12.36 -1.94 -9.84
N LYS A 100 -13.49 -2.61 -10.13
CA LYS A 100 -14.70 -1.96 -10.65
C LYS A 100 -15.37 -1.14 -9.54
N GLU A 101 -15.49 -1.74 -8.36
CA GLU A 101 -16.10 -1.11 -7.18
C GLU A 101 -15.07 -0.30 -6.35
N LYS A 102 -13.80 -0.27 -6.79
CA LYS A 102 -12.67 0.41 -6.11
C LYS A 102 -12.50 -0.01 -4.65
N ILE A 103 -12.77 -1.29 -4.35
CA ILE A 103 -12.64 -1.85 -3.01
C ILE A 103 -11.18 -2.20 -2.77
N GLY A 104 -10.56 -1.57 -1.76
CA GLY A 104 -9.17 -1.83 -1.37
C GLY A 104 -8.13 -1.43 -2.42
N VAL A 105 -8.54 -0.74 -3.48
CA VAL A 105 -7.69 -0.31 -4.59
C VAL A 105 -7.99 1.16 -4.90
N VAL A 106 -6.93 1.93 -5.17
CA VAL A 106 -7.04 3.26 -5.76
C VAL A 106 -6.15 3.32 -7.01
N HIS A 107 -6.71 3.88 -8.08
CA HIS A 107 -6.02 4.13 -9.34
C HIS A 107 -5.99 5.64 -9.60
N PHE A 108 -4.84 6.16 -10.01
CA PHE A 108 -4.68 7.55 -10.44
C PHE A 108 -3.54 7.69 -11.46
N GLU A 109 -3.59 8.77 -12.23
CA GLU A 109 -2.60 9.11 -13.24
C GLU A 109 -1.66 10.21 -12.73
N LEU A 110 -0.37 10.05 -12.98
CA LEU A 110 0.67 11.01 -12.62
C LEU A 110 1.32 11.54 -13.90
N LEU A 111 1.35 12.86 -14.06
CA LEU A 111 2.10 13.56 -15.10
C LEU A 111 2.88 14.70 -14.45
N ILE A 112 4.17 14.76 -14.70
CA ILE A 112 5.06 15.83 -14.24
C ILE A 112 5.67 16.45 -15.49
N ASP A 113 5.46 17.76 -15.64
CA ASP A 113 5.98 18.59 -16.73
C ASP A 113 7.45 18.98 -16.47
#